data_AF-A0A174THC6-F1
#
_entry.id   AF-A0A174THC6-F1
#
_cell.length_a   1.000
_cell.length_b   1.000
_cell.length_c   1.000
_cell.angle_alpha   90.00
_cell.angle_beta   90.00
_cell.angle_gamma   90.00
#
_symmetry.space_group_name_H-M   'P 1'
#
loop_
_entity.id
_entity.type
_entity.pdbx_description
1 polymer ?
#
loop_
_entity_poly.entity_id
_entity_poly.type
_entity_poly.pdbx_seq_one_letter_code
_entity_poly.pdbx_strand_id
1 'polypeptide(L)'
;MKAFDCVNKQEVEVTKEGLIDFMKKDRQIDMKFAEKRTDDMGYLTWDAENWTCVDGQNKFMRCYSLEGRVLRDSTSHNIYDMENDFFPEQAMEIQIN
;
A
#
# COMPACT_ATOMS: atom_id res chain seq x y z
N MET A 1 -5.58 -12.22 5.28
CA MET A 1 -4.13 -11.98 5.56
C MET A 1 -4.00 -11.25 6.88
N LYS A 2 -2.81 -11.19 7.47
CA LYS A 2 -2.58 -10.49 8.74
C LYS A 2 -1.98 -9.11 8.48
N ALA A 3 -2.46 -8.13 9.20
CA ALA A 3 -1.89 -6.78 9.24
C ALA A 3 -1.75 -6.34 10.69
N PHE A 4 -0.77 -5.49 10.97
CA PHE A 4 -0.60 -4.87 12.28
C PHE A 4 -1.24 -3.48 12.28
N ASP A 5 -2.27 -3.27 13.09
CA ASP A 5 -2.85 -1.95 13.29
C ASP A 5 -1.99 -1.16 14.29
N CYS A 6 -1.23 -0.20 13.79
CA CYS A 6 -0.31 0.61 14.59
C CYS A 6 -1.02 1.53 15.59
N VAL A 7 -2.25 1.97 15.27
CA VAL A 7 -3.04 2.84 16.15
C VAL A 7 -3.58 2.06 17.33
N ASN A 8 -4.18 0.90 17.05
CA ASN A 8 -4.76 0.05 18.08
C ASN A 8 -3.75 -0.94 18.71
N LYS A 9 -2.52 -1.00 18.16
CA LYS A 9 -1.41 -1.85 18.61
C LYS A 9 -1.78 -3.34 18.68
N GLN A 10 -2.47 -3.83 17.65
CA GLN A 10 -2.94 -5.21 17.59
C GLN A 10 -2.80 -5.80 16.20
N GLU A 11 -2.63 -7.12 16.13
CA GLU A 11 -2.74 -7.85 14.87
C GLU A 11 -4.21 -8.06 14.52
N VAL A 12 -4.56 -7.79 13.26
CA VAL A 12 -5.91 -7.95 12.72
C VAL A 12 -5.88 -8.83 11.49
N GLU A 13 -6.92 -9.65 11.34
CA GLU A 13 -7.16 -10.40 10.11
C GLU A 13 -7.98 -9.55 9.15
N VAL A 14 -7.47 -9.38 7.93
CA VAL A 14 -8.01 -8.46 6.93
C VAL A 14 -8.09 -9.09 5.55
N THR A 15 -9.01 -8.59 4.73
CA THR A 15 -9.08 -8.84 3.29
C THR A 15 -8.53 -7.65 2.50
N LYS A 16 -8.35 -7.81 1.19
CA LYS A 16 -7.96 -6.72 0.29
C LYS A 16 -8.96 -5.55 0.39
N GLU A 17 -10.26 -5.87 0.38
CA GLU A 17 -11.35 -4.90 0.48
C GLU A 17 -11.34 -4.20 1.85
N GLY A 18 -11.06 -4.95 2.93
CA GLY A 18 -10.93 -4.37 4.26
C GLY A 18 -9.81 -3.34 4.36
N LEU A 19 -8.66 -3.59 3.72
CA LEU A 19 -7.57 -2.62 3.63
C LEU A 19 -7.97 -1.36 2.84
N ILE A 20 -8.72 -1.52 1.74
CA ILE A 20 -9.26 -0.40 0.97
C ILE A 20 -10.25 0.42 1.82
N ASP A 21 -11.10 -0.24 2.62
CA ASP A 21 -12.02 0.44 3.53
C ASP A 21 -11.29 1.21 4.64
N PHE A 22 -10.14 0.71 5.12
CA PHE A 22 -9.27 1.49 6.01
C PHE A 22 -8.74 2.73 5.30
N MET A 23 -8.26 2.63 4.06
CA MET A 23 -7.79 3.79 3.29
C MET A 23 -8.87 4.86 3.14
N LYS A 24 -10.11 4.46 2.82
CA LYS A 24 -11.26 5.38 2.72
C LYS A 24 -11.62 6.06 4.06
N LYS A 25 -11.19 5.48 5.19
CA LYS A 25 -11.35 6.04 6.53
C LYS A 25 -10.12 6.84 6.98
N ASP A 26 -9.39 7.41 6.04
CA ASP A 26 -8.21 8.26 6.29
C ASP A 26 -7.09 7.53 7.06
N ARG A 27 -6.94 6.22 6.80
CA ARG A 27 -5.81 5.42 7.28
C ARG A 27 -4.83 5.18 6.14
N GLN A 28 -3.57 4.96 6.48
CA GLN A 28 -2.53 4.60 5.51
C GLN A 28 -2.21 3.10 5.61
N ILE A 29 -2.08 2.44 4.47
CA ILE A 29 -1.64 1.04 4.39
C ILE A 29 -0.20 1.00 3.91
N ASP A 30 0.69 0.56 4.78
CA ASP A 30 2.10 0.37 4.46
C ASP A 30 2.36 -1.09 4.17
N MET A 31 3.04 -1.35 3.05
CA MET A 31 3.42 -2.69 2.62
C MET A 31 4.92 -2.74 2.43
N LYS A 32 5.55 -3.78 2.96
CA LYS A 32 6.95 -4.10 2.67
C LYS A 32 7.05 -5.44 1.96
N PHE A 33 7.97 -5.53 1.02
CA PHE A 33 8.23 -6.72 0.24
C PHE A 33 9.53 -7.38 0.67
N ALA A 34 9.59 -8.71 0.55
CA ALA A 34 10.80 -9.46 0.85
C ALA A 34 11.92 -9.20 -0.18
N GLU A 35 11.54 -8.89 -1.42
CA GLU A 35 12.44 -8.64 -2.53
C GLU A 35 12.11 -7.30 -3.19
N LYS A 36 13.13 -6.66 -3.77
CA LYS A 36 12.97 -5.44 -4.56
C LYS A 36 12.15 -5.74 -5.82
N ARG A 37 11.27 -4.80 -6.15
CA ARG A 37 10.45 -4.79 -7.36
C ARG A 37 10.95 -3.71 -8.28
N THR A 38 10.84 -3.94 -9.57
CA THR A 38 11.16 -2.95 -10.60
C THR A 38 10.01 -2.87 -11.58
N ASP A 39 9.67 -1.66 -12.03
CA ASP A 39 8.62 -1.47 -13.03
C ASP A 39 9.03 -2.06 -14.40
N ASP A 40 8.06 -2.26 -15.27
CA ASP A 40 8.28 -2.91 -16.58
C ASP A 40 9.31 -2.18 -17.46
N MET A 41 9.50 -0.88 -17.21
CA MET A 41 10.40 -0.02 -17.97
C MET A 41 11.80 0.12 -17.34
N GLY A 42 12.01 -0.43 -16.13
CA GLY A 42 13.32 -0.42 -15.46
C GLY A 42 13.72 0.90 -14.81
N TYR A 43 12.80 1.85 -14.66
CA TYR A 43 13.10 3.20 -14.13
C TYR A 43 12.86 3.32 -12.62
N LEU A 44 11.93 2.54 -12.08
CA LEU A 44 11.53 2.63 -10.68
C LEU A 44 11.80 1.29 -10.00
N THR A 45 12.57 1.30 -8.91
CA THR A 45 12.82 0.12 -8.08
C THR A 45 12.47 0.43 -6.63
N TRP A 46 11.69 -0.44 -5.98
CA TRP A 46 11.18 -0.24 -4.63
C TRP A 46 11.11 -1.55 -3.84
N ASP A 47 11.15 -1.47 -2.52
CA ASP A 47 10.94 -2.59 -1.59
C ASP A 47 9.79 -2.33 -0.60
N ALA A 48 9.18 -1.15 -0.66
CA ALA A 48 7.99 -0.82 0.11
C ALA A 48 7.05 0.15 -0.63
N GLU A 49 5.78 0.07 -0.29
CA GLU A 49 4.71 0.91 -0.81
C GLU A 49 3.88 1.49 0.34
N ASN A 50 3.39 2.72 0.15
CA ASN A 50 2.44 3.36 1.06
C ASN A 50 1.20 3.73 0.24
N TRP A 51 0.04 3.27 0.68
CA TRP A 51 -1.22 3.49 0.01
C TRP A 51 -2.17 4.32 0.87
N THR A 52 -2.72 5.38 0.28
CA THR A 52 -3.69 6.29 0.92
C THR A 52 -4.85 6.59 -0.01
N CYS A 53 -6.01 6.94 0.56
CA CYS A 53 -7.12 7.51 -0.20
C CYS A 53 -7.10 9.03 -0.08
N VAL A 54 -6.99 9.74 -1.21
CA VAL A 54 -6.76 11.19 -1.25
C VAL A 54 -8.06 11.99 -1.17
N ASP A 55 -9.15 11.42 -1.68
CA ASP A 55 -10.47 12.08 -1.70
C ASP A 55 -11.51 11.39 -0.79
N GLY A 56 -11.07 10.40 0.00
CA GLY A 56 -11.92 9.62 0.89
C GLY A 56 -12.92 8.68 0.19
N GLN A 57 -12.86 8.56 -1.14
CA GLN A 57 -13.80 7.70 -1.89
C GLN A 57 -13.13 6.88 -2.99
N ASN A 58 -12.53 7.53 -3.98
CA ASN A 58 -12.27 6.91 -5.28
C ASN A 58 -10.87 7.15 -5.82
N LYS A 59 -10.07 8.02 -5.20
CA LYS A 59 -8.69 8.30 -5.62
C LYS A 59 -7.71 7.80 -4.59
N PHE A 60 -6.81 6.94 -5.04
CA PHE A 60 -5.76 6.36 -4.22
C PHE A 60 -4.41 6.82 -4.73
N MET A 61 -3.48 7.00 -3.82
CA MET A 61 -2.10 7.32 -4.13
C MET A 61 -1.22 6.19 -3.62
N ARG A 62 -0.31 5.72 -4.48
CA ARG A 62 0.78 4.82 -4.12
C ARG A 62 2.08 5.61 -4.13
N CYS A 63 2.72 5.69 -2.98
CA CYS A 63 4.10 6.16 -2.85
C CYS A 63 5.03 4.96 -2.69
N TYR A 64 6.28 5.12 -3.13
CA TYR A 64 7.27 4.05 -3.11
C TYR A 64 8.42 4.40 -2.20
N SER A 65 9.03 3.38 -1.59
CA SER A 65 10.28 3.50 -0.85
C SER A 65 11.26 2.42 -1.29
N LEU A 66 12.55 2.73 -1.20
CA LEU A 66 13.64 1.81 -1.45
C LEU A 66 14.65 1.88 -0.32
N GLU A 67 14.90 0.77 0.37
CA GLU A 67 15.89 0.66 1.46
C GLU A 67 15.70 1.73 2.54
N GLY A 68 14.45 2.01 2.89
CA GLY A 68 14.07 3.00 3.89
C GLY A 68 14.10 4.46 3.42
N ARG A 69 14.35 4.73 2.12
CA ARG A 69 14.24 6.06 1.53
C ARG A 69 12.96 6.18 0.72
N VAL A 70 12.15 7.20 1.02
CA VAL A 70 10.98 7.55 0.23
C VAL A 70 11.44 8.08 -1.13
N LEU A 71 10.86 7.53 -2.20
CA LEU A 71 11.14 7.93 -3.57
C LEU A 71 10.29 9.15 -3.95
N ARG A 72 10.74 9.89 -4.98
CA ARG A 72 10.02 11.05 -5.48
C ARG A 72 8.79 10.65 -6.30
N ASP A 73 8.87 9.50 -6.96
CA ASP A 73 7.84 8.97 -7.82
C ASP A 73 6.65 8.47 -6.99
N SER A 74 5.45 8.63 -7.55
CA SER A 74 4.19 8.18 -6.98
C SER A 74 3.21 7.92 -8.11
N THR A 75 2.27 7.00 -7.93
CA THR A 75 1.20 6.73 -8.90
C THR A 75 -0.17 7.04 -8.29
N SER A 76 -1.10 7.44 -9.15
CA SER A 76 -2.50 7.68 -8.78
C SER A 76 -3.37 6.60 -9.39
N HIS A 77 -4.31 6.08 -8.60
CA HIS A 77 -5.16 4.95 -8.96
C HIS A 77 -6.62 5.30 -8.66
N ASN A 78 -7.52 4.88 -9.53
CA ASN A 78 -8.95 4.91 -9.29
C ASN A 78 -9.47 3.55 -8.77
N ILE A 79 -10.76 3.43 -8.47
CA ILE A 79 -11.35 2.19 -7.92
C ILE A 79 -11.14 0.95 -8.80
N TYR A 80 -11.09 1.10 -10.13
CA TYR A 80 -10.88 0.00 -11.07
C TYR A 80 -9.40 -0.39 -11.16
N ASP A 81 -8.51 0.57 -10.99
CA ASP A 81 -7.06 0.34 -10.95
C ASP A 81 -6.68 -0.50 -9.72
N MET A 82 -7.38 -0.32 -8.58
CA MET A 82 -7.14 -1.10 -7.36
C MET A 82 -7.28 -2.61 -7.56
N GLU A 83 -8.10 -3.06 -8.51
CA GLU A 83 -8.21 -4.50 -8.82
C GLU A 83 -6.90 -5.04 -9.42
N ASN A 84 -6.20 -4.22 -10.21
CA ASN A 84 -5.04 -4.60 -11.02
C ASN A 84 -3.69 -4.14 -10.45
N ASP A 85 -3.67 -3.23 -9.48
CA ASP A 85 -2.43 -2.64 -8.96
C ASP A 85 -2.20 -2.91 -7.46
N PHE A 86 -3.27 -3.14 -6.69
CA PHE A 86 -3.18 -3.34 -5.25
C PHE A 86 -3.18 -4.83 -4.89
N PHE A 87 -1.99 -5.36 -4.61
CA PHE A 87 -1.76 -6.79 -4.32
C PHE A 87 -1.15 -7.00 -2.92
N PRO A 88 -1.92 -6.73 -1.85
CA PRO A 88 -1.42 -6.82 -0.48
C PRO A 88 -0.99 -8.24 -0.08
N GLU A 89 -1.51 -9.27 -0.73
CA GLU A 89 -1.10 -10.66 -0.52
C GLU A 89 0.36 -10.94 -0.88
N GLN A 90 0.98 -10.08 -1.69
CA GLN A 90 2.39 -10.22 -2.05
C GLN A 90 3.32 -9.51 -1.07
N ALA A 91 2.78 -8.76 -0.11
CA ALA A 91 3.54 -8.09 0.93
C ALA A 91 3.99 -9.12 1.99
N MET A 92 5.23 -8.96 2.47
CA MET A 92 5.76 -9.71 3.61
C MET A 92 5.24 -9.13 4.93
N GLU A 93 5.06 -7.81 4.99
CA GLU A 93 4.57 -7.09 6.15
C GLU A 93 3.53 -6.06 5.70
N ILE A 94 2.41 -5.97 6.43
CA ILE A 94 1.37 -4.98 6.23
C ILE A 94 1.13 -4.25 7.56
N GLN A 95 1.20 -2.92 7.53
CA GLN A 95 0.88 -2.05 8.66
C GLN A 95 -0.27 -1.10 8.31
N ILE A 96 -1.19 -0.91 9.25
CA ILE A 96 -2.30 0.04 9.14
C ILE A 96 -1.96 1.21 10.08
N ASN A 97 -1.66 2.38 9.52
CA ASN A 97 -1.33 3.60 10.26
C ASN A 97 -2.55 4.50 10.36
#